data_AF-A0A2T0Q7G8-F1
#
_entry.id   AF-A0A2T0Q7G8-F1
#
_cell.length_a   1.000
_cell.length_b   1.000
_cell.length_c   1.000
_cell.angle_alpha   90.00
_cell.angle_beta   90.00
_cell.angle_gamma   90.00
#
_symmetry.space_group_name_H-M   'P 1'
#
loop_
_entity.id
_entity.type
_entity.pdbx_description
1 polymer ?
#
loop_
_entity_poly.entity_id
_entity_poly.type
_entity_poly.pdbx_seq_one_letter_code
_entity_poly.pdbx_strand_id
1 'polypeptide(L)'
;MPKVFYTLPDGTERVVAAEPGDSVMRTAIRNGVTGILGQCGGELSCATCHVFVDERHAGEFPPVSEDEDDMLDVAATDREDTSRLSCRLVLAAGQEVHVTVPEAQL
;
A
#
# COMPACT_ATOMS: atom_id res chain seq x y z
N MET A 1 -17.90 -2.14 -5.12
CA MET A 1 -16.46 -2.18 -5.47
C MET A 1 -15.72 -1.47 -4.36
N PRO A 2 -14.65 -2.04 -3.81
CA PRO A 2 -13.78 -1.30 -2.90
C PRO A 2 -13.21 -0.04 -3.57
N LYS A 3 -12.77 0.92 -2.75
CA LYS A 3 -12.05 2.10 -3.21
C LYS A 3 -10.77 2.29 -2.41
N VAL A 4 -9.76 2.79 -3.09
CA VAL A 4 -8.51 3.21 -2.45
C VAL A 4 -8.26 4.68 -2.75
N PHE A 5 -7.93 5.43 -1.72
CA PHE A 5 -7.55 6.83 -1.76
C PHE A 5 -6.03 6.89 -1.53
N TYR A 6 -5.30 7.27 -2.57
CA TYR A 6 -3.85 7.41 -2.54
C TYR A 6 -3.48 8.88 -2.43
N THR A 7 -2.97 9.30 -1.28
CA THR A 7 -2.36 10.62 -1.11
C THR A 7 -0.92 10.55 -1.60
N LEU A 8 -0.61 11.29 -2.66
CA LEU A 8 0.72 11.38 -3.26
C LEU A 8 1.63 12.35 -2.47
N PRO A 9 2.96 12.31 -2.65
CA PRO A 9 3.90 13.19 -1.95
C PRO A 9 3.64 14.69 -2.14
N ASP A 10 3.05 15.09 -3.26
CA ASP A 10 2.67 16.49 -3.53
C ASP A 10 1.34 16.92 -2.88
N GLY A 11 0.71 16.01 -2.13
CA GLY A 11 -0.59 16.20 -1.48
C GLY A 11 -1.79 15.91 -2.40
N THR A 12 -1.56 15.55 -3.67
CA THR A 12 -2.64 15.19 -4.60
C THR A 12 -3.26 13.86 -4.18
N GLU A 13 -4.58 13.81 -4.05
CA GLU A 13 -5.31 12.56 -3.82
C GLU A 13 -5.76 11.92 -5.14
N ARG A 14 -5.48 10.63 -5.30
CA ARG A 14 -5.97 9.79 -6.39
C ARG A 14 -6.93 8.76 -5.83
N VAL A 15 -8.20 8.82 -6.24
CA VAL A 15 -9.22 7.84 -5.83
C VAL A 15 -9.43 6.82 -6.93
N VAL A 16 -9.32 5.54 -6.59
CA VAL A 16 -9.38 4.45 -7.56
C VAL A 16 -10.38 3.40 -7.09
N ALA A 17 -11.27 2.97 -7.99
CA ALA A 17 -12.10 1.81 -7.76
C ALA A 17 -11.28 0.53 -7.95
N ALA A 18 -11.43 -0.40 -7.02
CA ALA A 18 -10.73 -1.68 -7.01
C ALA A 18 -11.69 -2.86 -7.20
N GLU A 19 -11.13 -4.02 -7.56
CA GLU A 19 -11.85 -5.28 -7.54
C GLU A 19 -11.66 -5.96 -6.17
N PRO A 20 -12.70 -6.59 -5.58
CA PRO A 20 -12.52 -7.38 -4.37
C PRO A 20 -11.46 -8.48 -4.60
N GLY A 21 -10.54 -8.62 -3.64
CA GLY A 21 -9.41 -9.55 -3.73
C GLY A 21 -8.15 -8.97 -4.39
N ASP A 22 -8.23 -7.80 -5.03
CA ASP A 22 -7.01 -7.06 -5.37
C ASP A 22 -6.32 -6.52 -4.12
N SER A 23 -5.01 -6.36 -4.20
CA SER A 23 -4.26 -5.61 -3.19
C SER A 23 -4.22 -4.12 -3.52
N VAL A 24 -4.02 -3.29 -2.49
CA VAL A 24 -3.78 -1.84 -2.63
C VAL A 24 -2.68 -1.58 -3.68
N MET A 25 -1.61 -2.39 -3.70
CA MET A 25 -0.55 -2.29 -4.72
C MET A 25 -1.05 -2.60 -6.14
N ARG A 26 -1.77 -3.71 -6.35
CA ARG A 26 -2.23 -4.11 -7.68
C ARG A 26 -3.23 -3.10 -8.25
N THR A 27 -4.11 -2.57 -7.40
CA THR A 27 -5.03 -1.48 -7.75
C THR A 27 -4.26 -0.23 -8.20
N ALA A 28 -3.20 0.15 -7.48
CA ALA A 28 -2.36 1.30 -7.82
C ALA A 28 -1.71 1.15 -9.21
N ILE A 29 -1.02 0.03 -9.45
CA ILE A 29 -0.29 -0.23 -10.70
C ILE A 29 -1.24 -0.25 -11.90
N ARG A 30 -2.36 -0.99 -11.80
CA ARG A 30 -3.33 -1.11 -12.90
C ARG A 30 -3.94 0.22 -13.31
N ASN A 31 -4.02 1.17 -12.38
CA ASN A 31 -4.64 2.47 -12.60
C ASN A 31 -3.61 3.61 -12.76
N GLY A 32 -2.32 3.28 -12.88
CA GLY A 32 -1.25 4.26 -13.10
C GLY A 32 -1.08 5.23 -11.93
N VAL A 33 -1.26 4.79 -10.69
CA VAL A 33 -0.88 5.57 -9.50
C VAL A 33 0.65 5.54 -9.39
N THR A 34 1.26 6.72 -9.35
CA THR A 34 2.71 6.88 -9.26
C THR A 34 3.23 6.66 -7.84
N GLY A 35 4.52 6.32 -7.71
CA GLY A 35 5.17 6.16 -6.40
C GLY A 35 4.92 4.82 -5.70
N ILE A 36 4.19 3.89 -6.32
CA ILE A 36 4.09 2.48 -5.91
C ILE A 36 4.58 1.64 -7.09
N LEU A 37 5.77 1.01 -6.96
CA LEU A 37 6.42 0.31 -8.07
C LEU A 37 6.05 -1.18 -8.12
N GLY A 38 6.04 -1.84 -6.96
CA GLY A 38 5.70 -3.27 -6.85
C GLY A 38 6.56 -4.19 -7.71
N GLN A 39 7.87 -3.97 -7.77
CA GLN A 39 8.81 -4.63 -8.68
C GLN A 39 8.78 -6.16 -8.63
N CYS A 40 8.56 -6.75 -7.46
CA CYS A 40 8.46 -8.21 -7.29
C CYS A 40 7.10 -8.82 -7.71
N GLY A 41 6.13 -8.02 -8.16
CA GLY A 41 4.78 -8.50 -8.49
C GLY A 41 3.88 -8.82 -7.29
N GLY A 42 4.34 -8.53 -6.06
CA GLY A 42 3.63 -8.84 -4.82
C GLY A 42 4.07 -10.13 -4.16
N GLU A 43 5.35 -10.49 -4.28
CA GLU A 43 5.94 -11.69 -3.65
C GLU A 43 6.70 -11.36 -2.34
N LEU A 44 6.46 -10.19 -1.75
CA LEU A 44 7.07 -9.75 -0.47
C LEU A 44 8.60 -9.76 -0.49
N SER A 45 9.23 -9.27 -1.57
CA SER A 45 10.68 -9.41 -1.74
C SER A 45 11.42 -8.16 -2.24
N CYS A 46 10.77 -7.00 -2.28
CA CYS A 46 11.39 -5.77 -2.82
C CYS A 46 11.17 -4.48 -2.04
N ALA A 47 10.23 -4.42 -1.08
CA ALA A 47 9.83 -3.22 -0.35
C ALA A 47 9.27 -2.03 -1.20
N THR A 48 9.32 -2.09 -2.53
CA THR A 48 8.93 -1.00 -3.46
C THR A 48 7.43 -0.72 -3.59
N CYS A 49 6.64 -1.22 -2.65
CA CYS A 49 5.21 -0.95 -2.55
C CYS A 49 4.84 -0.40 -1.16
N HIS A 50 5.82 0.16 -0.47
CA HIS A 50 5.65 0.78 0.85
C HIS A 50 4.62 1.91 0.78
N VAL A 51 3.69 1.91 1.73
CA VAL A 51 2.71 2.97 1.96
C VAL A 51 2.52 3.16 3.46
N PHE A 52 2.00 4.31 3.85
CA PHE A 52 1.47 4.55 5.19
C PHE A 52 -0.04 4.37 5.15
N VAL A 53 -0.58 3.43 5.94
CA VAL A 53 -2.04 3.19 6.03
C VAL A 53 -2.62 4.14 7.08
N ASP A 54 -3.71 4.82 6.77
CA ASP A 54 -4.41 5.63 7.75
C ASP A 54 -4.85 4.76 8.95
N GLU A 55 -4.55 5.21 10.16
CA GLU A 55 -4.74 4.46 11.42
C GLU A 55 -6.17 3.91 11.57
N ARG A 56 -7.18 4.59 11.03
CA ARG A 56 -8.58 4.13 11.08
C ARG A 56 -8.81 2.81 10.34
N HIS A 57 -7.93 2.46 9.40
CA HIS A 57 -7.97 1.21 8.64
C HIS A 57 -6.97 0.16 9.14
N ALA A 58 -6.13 0.46 10.15
CA ALA A 58 -5.13 -0.48 10.64
C ALA A 58 -5.74 -1.81 11.11
N GLY A 59 -6.93 -1.74 11.74
CA GLY A 59 -7.68 -2.92 12.19
C GLY A 59 -8.45 -3.68 11.10
N GLU A 60 -8.47 -3.18 9.86
CA GLU A 60 -9.16 -3.83 8.74
C GLU A 60 -8.29 -4.89 8.05
N PHE A 61 -6.98 -4.87 8.29
CA PHE A 61 -6.03 -5.80 7.70
C PHE A 61 -5.43 -6.73 8.75
N PRO A 62 -4.89 -7.90 8.33
CA PRO A 62 -4.05 -8.69 9.20
C PRO A 62 -2.87 -7.85 9.74
N PRO A 63 -2.38 -8.17 10.95
CA PRO A 63 -1.18 -7.55 11.49
C PRO A 63 0.01 -7.77 10.54
N VAL A 64 1.02 -6.92 10.68
CA VAL A 64 2.28 -7.09 9.94
C VAL A 64 2.86 -8.48 10.28
N SER A 65 3.30 -9.22 9.26
CA SER A 65 4.03 -10.48 9.46
C SER A 65 5.51 -10.20 9.71
N GLU A 66 6.24 -11.15 10.30
CA GLU A 66 7.70 -11.05 10.48
C GLU A 66 8.42 -10.76 9.15
N ASP A 67 8.12 -11.50 8.09
CA ASP A 67 8.69 -11.26 6.75
C ASP A 67 8.32 -9.88 6.17
N GLU A 68 7.18 -9.31 6.57
CA GLU A 68 6.78 -7.97 6.11
C GLU A 68 7.53 -6.91 6.90
N ASP A 69 7.69 -7.10 8.22
CA ASP A 69 8.46 -6.22 9.11
C ASP A 69 9.93 -6.15 8.67
N ASP A 70 10.56 -7.30 8.41
CA ASP A 70 11.94 -7.39 7.92
C ASP A 70 12.12 -6.67 6.58
N MET A 71 11.13 -6.76 5.69
CA MET A 71 11.17 -6.07 4.40
C MET A 71 10.93 -4.56 4.53
N LEU A 72 10.19 -4.10 5.54
CA LEU A 72 9.99 -2.68 5.81
C LEU A 72 11.28 -2.02 6.33
N ASP A 73 12.14 -2.76 7.03
CA ASP A 73 13.45 -2.27 7.50
C ASP A 73 14.41 -1.90 6.37
N VAL A 74 14.19 -2.44 5.17
CA VAL A 74 15.00 -2.16 3.97
C VAL A 74 14.29 -1.26 2.96
N ALA A 75 13.17 -0.64 3.34
CA ALA A 75 12.48 0.34 2.50
C ALA A 75 13.34 1.60 2.28
N ALA A 76 13.14 2.28 1.16
CA ALA A 76 13.89 3.50 0.84
C ALA A 76 13.50 4.70 1.73
N THR A 77 12.24 4.72 2.18
CA THR A 77 11.74 5.69 3.16
C THR A 77 11.65 4.98 4.51
N ASP A 78 12.09 5.66 5.58
CA ASP A 78 12.08 5.09 6.94
C ASP A 78 10.68 4.60 7.33
N ARG A 79 10.64 3.48 8.05
CA ARG A 79 9.38 2.88 8.50
C ARG A 79 8.77 3.68 9.66
N GLU A 80 7.44 3.76 9.66
CA GLU A 80 6.61 4.30 10.74
C GLU A 80 5.64 3.21 11.23
N ASP A 81 4.93 3.46 12.33
CA ASP A 81 3.98 2.50 12.91
C ASP A 81 2.85 2.10 11.94
N THR A 82 2.50 3.01 11.03
CA THR A 82 1.49 2.81 9.98
C THR A 82 2.06 2.28 8.67
N SER A 83 3.38 2.02 8.60
CA SER A 83 4.01 1.47 7.39
C SER A 83 3.51 0.08 7.09
N ARG A 84 3.14 -0.14 5.82
CA ARG A 84 2.76 -1.46 5.30
C ARG A 84 3.30 -1.63 3.89
N LEU A 85 3.49 -2.88 3.49
CA LEU A 85 3.70 -3.22 2.09
C LEU A 85 2.33 -3.40 1.44
N SER A 86 1.92 -2.45 0.60
CA SER A 86 0.58 -2.39 0.01
C SER A 86 0.18 -3.64 -0.79
N CYS A 87 1.15 -4.49 -1.16
CA CYS A 87 0.88 -5.79 -1.77
C CYS A 87 0.30 -6.84 -0.80
N ARG A 88 0.36 -6.62 0.53
CA ARG A 88 -0.24 -7.46 1.59
C ARG A 88 -1.63 -6.98 2.02
N LEU A 89 -2.03 -5.78 1.60
CA LEU A 89 -3.31 -5.17 1.92
C LEU A 89 -4.38 -5.59 0.91
N VAL A 90 -4.98 -6.76 1.11
CA VAL A 90 -6.02 -7.32 0.23
C VAL A 90 -7.39 -6.68 0.55
N LEU A 91 -8.05 -6.17 -0.48
CA LEU A 91 -9.29 -5.39 -0.36
C LEU A 91 -10.53 -6.29 -0.31
N ALA A 92 -11.38 -6.10 0.69
CA ALA A 92 -12.68 -6.71 0.79
C ALA A 92 -13.75 -5.95 -0.03
N ALA A 93 -14.87 -6.61 -0.31
CA ALA A 93 -15.97 -5.98 -1.07
C ALA A 93 -16.57 -4.79 -0.30
N GLY A 94 -16.63 -3.62 -0.96
CA GLY A 94 -17.24 -2.42 -0.39
C GLY A 94 -16.36 -1.68 0.63
N GLN A 95 -15.11 -2.14 0.83
CA GLN A 95 -14.14 -1.48 1.70
C GLN A 95 -13.65 -0.15 1.09
N GLU A 96 -13.39 0.84 1.93
CA GLU A 96 -12.72 2.08 1.55
C GLU A 96 -11.44 2.19 2.38
N VAL A 97 -10.30 2.46 1.73
CA VAL A 97 -8.99 2.48 2.38
C VAL A 97 -8.22 3.72 1.95
N HIS A 98 -7.64 4.41 2.92
CA HIS A 98 -6.77 5.57 2.68
C HIS A 98 -5.31 5.21 2.98
N VAL A 99 -4.44 5.55 2.03
CA VAL A 99 -3.00 5.35 2.15
C VAL A 99 -2.24 6.57 1.64
N THR A 100 -1.11 6.86 2.26
CA THR A 100 -0.16 7.87 1.79
C THR A 100 1.03 7.17 1.15
N VAL A 101 1.44 7.67 -0.01
CA VAL A 101 2.59 7.18 -0.77
C VAL A 101 3.83 7.95 -0.30
N PRO A 102 4.93 7.25 0.09
CA PRO A 102 6.15 7.91 0.52
C PRO A 102 6.86 8.64 -0.64
N GLU A 103 7.79 9.54 -0.32
CA GLU A 103 8.54 10.31 -1.33
C GLU A 103 9.42 9.43 -2.25
N ALA A 104 9.88 8.28 -1.74
CA ALA A 104 10.75 7.38 -2.46
C ALA A 104 10.42 5.89 -2.21
N GLN A 105 10.62 5.09 -3.25
CA GLN A 105 10.63 3.62 -3.21
C GLN A 105 12.03 3.14 -3.63
N LEU A 106 12.42 1.93 -3.18
CA LEU A 106 13.68 1.29 -3.55
C LEU A 106 13.76 0.95 -5.06
#